data_AF-A0A7X9BV15-F1
#
_entry.id   AF-A0A7X9BV15-F1
#
_cell.length_a   1.000
_cell.length_b   1.000
_cell.length_c   1.000
_cell.angle_alpha   90.00
_cell.angle_beta   90.00
_cell.angle_gamma   90.00
#
_symmetry.space_group_name_H-M   'P 1'
#
loop_
_entity.id
_entity.type
_entity.pdbx_description
1 polymer ?
#
loop_
_entity_poly.entity_id
_entity_poly.type
_entity_poly.pdbx_seq_one_letter_code
_entity_poly.pdbx_strand_id
1 'polypeptide(L)'
;MKKKLLSILAVFGLILASGCGNNAKEENDVKEEKAETKVEESAEEVKKDDEETLIVYSPNSEGLINSIIPAFEEKYGITVQLEQAGTGELFTKLRGEASAPVADVIFGGSFSTYSENKDLFEEYVSSHDSELPEAFRNKDGYKTSYTLDGSVIIVNKDLTDGIEIKGYKDLLNPELKGKIATSDPTSSSSAFSHLTNMLVAMGGYESDEAWDYVDKLFKNIDGKIQSSSSSVYKTVVDGEMAVGISY
;
A
#
# COMPACT_ATOMS: atom_id res chain seq x y z
N MET A 1 40.92 -29.37 2.83
CA MET A 1 40.51 -30.73 2.39
C MET A 1 39.12 -30.63 1.78
N LYS A 2 38.96 -31.15 0.55
CA LYS A 2 37.75 -31.00 -0.27
C LYS A 2 36.69 -32.07 0.05
N LYS A 3 35.45 -31.75 -0.35
CA LYS A 3 34.31 -32.62 -0.73
C LYS A 3 33.34 -33.01 0.42
N LYS A 4 32.02 -33.17 0.23
CA LYS A 4 31.18 -33.43 -0.97
C LYS A 4 29.77 -32.81 -0.82
N LEU A 5 29.28 -32.26 -1.92
CA LEU A 5 27.87 -32.10 -2.28
C LEU A 5 27.33 -33.48 -2.72
N LEU A 6 26.09 -33.83 -2.38
CA LEU A 6 25.40 -34.98 -2.97
C LEU A 6 24.02 -34.54 -3.46
N SER A 7 23.88 -34.45 -4.78
CA SER A 7 22.61 -34.36 -5.50
C SER A 7 22.08 -35.78 -5.74
N ILE A 8 20.77 -36.01 -5.57
CA ILE A 8 20.10 -37.23 -6.00
C ILE A 8 18.90 -36.83 -6.88
N LEU A 9 18.89 -37.37 -8.10
CA LEU A 9 17.83 -37.26 -9.09
C LEU A 9 17.72 -38.64 -9.77
N ALA A 10 16.56 -39.29 -9.67
CA ALA A 10 16.10 -40.42 -10.51
C ALA A 10 14.64 -40.75 -10.10
N VAL A 11 13.61 -40.41 -10.89
CA VAL A 11 13.04 -41.09 -12.09
C VAL A 11 11.95 -42.13 -11.75
N PHE A 12 10.74 -41.80 -12.23
CA PHE A 12 9.59 -42.58 -12.72
C PHE A 12 9.31 -44.01 -12.19
N GLY A 13 8.07 -44.20 -11.74
CA GLY A 13 7.41 -45.50 -11.65
C GLY A 13 5.90 -45.37 -11.96
N LEU A 14 5.51 -45.80 -13.17
CA LEU A 14 4.15 -45.97 -13.65
C LEU A 14 3.48 -47.14 -12.90
N ILE A 15 2.25 -46.98 -12.41
CA ILE A 15 1.42 -48.11 -11.95
C ILE A 15 0.05 -48.03 -12.65
N LEU A 16 -0.24 -49.04 -13.47
CA LEU A 16 -1.55 -49.38 -14.02
C LEU A 16 -1.85 -50.84 -13.67
N ALA A 17 -3.07 -51.09 -13.16
CA ALA A 17 -3.84 -52.34 -13.07
C ALA A 17 -4.82 -52.17 -11.90
N SER A 18 -6.10 -52.55 -11.86
CA SER A 18 -7.11 -53.28 -12.67
C SER A 18 -8.41 -53.10 -11.84
N GLY A 19 -9.66 -53.25 -12.26
CA GLY A 19 -10.33 -53.87 -13.40
C GLY A 19 -11.80 -54.15 -13.02
N CYS A 20 -12.63 -54.44 -14.02
CA CYS A 20 -13.87 -55.25 -14.08
C CYS A 20 -14.36 -55.07 -15.54
N GLY A 21 -14.34 -56.04 -16.48
CA GLY A 21 -15.05 -57.32 -16.53
C GLY A 21 -16.53 -57.07 -16.90
N ASN A 22 -17.16 -57.55 -17.98
CA ASN A 22 -16.92 -58.65 -18.93
C ASN A 22 -17.83 -58.49 -20.20
N ASN A 23 -17.48 -59.21 -21.27
CA ASN A 23 -18.00 -59.26 -22.66
C ASN A 23 -19.50 -59.57 -22.90
N ALA A 24 -20.03 -59.10 -24.03
CA ALA A 24 -20.65 -59.93 -25.10
C ALA A 24 -20.83 -59.14 -26.43
N LYS A 25 -20.58 -59.82 -27.56
CA LYS A 25 -20.64 -59.34 -28.96
C LYS A 25 -22.05 -59.42 -29.55
N GLU A 26 -22.37 -58.56 -30.53
CA GLU A 26 -23.03 -58.94 -31.79
C GLU A 26 -22.89 -57.85 -32.88
N GLU A 27 -22.91 -58.29 -34.14
CA GLU A 27 -22.39 -57.65 -35.37
C GLU A 27 -23.50 -57.05 -36.27
N ASN A 28 -23.10 -56.04 -37.08
CA ASN A 28 -23.62 -55.57 -38.39
C ASN A 28 -25.05 -54.97 -38.42
N ASP A 29 -25.33 -53.81 -39.04
CA ASP A 29 -25.16 -53.53 -40.47
C ASP A 29 -25.33 -52.02 -40.78
N VAL A 30 -24.77 -51.58 -41.89
CA VAL A 30 -24.63 -50.17 -42.33
C VAL A 30 -25.82 -49.72 -43.16
N LYS A 31 -26.29 -48.47 -42.98
CA LYS A 31 -26.78 -47.62 -44.09
C LYS A 31 -26.39 -46.16 -43.89
N GLU A 32 -25.54 -45.68 -44.79
CA GLU A 32 -25.28 -44.26 -45.05
C GLU A 32 -26.53 -43.59 -45.63
N GLU A 33 -26.87 -42.41 -45.12
CA GLU A 33 -27.66 -41.41 -45.85
C GLU A 33 -26.94 -40.07 -45.73
N LYS A 34 -26.42 -39.59 -46.86
CA LYS A 34 -25.77 -38.29 -47.00
C LYS A 34 -26.84 -37.20 -46.99
N ALA A 35 -26.79 -36.30 -46.02
CA ALA A 35 -27.42 -35.00 -46.08
C ALA A 35 -26.33 -33.92 -45.86
N GLU A 36 -25.99 -33.22 -46.94
CA GLU A 36 -25.19 -31.99 -46.88
C GLU A 36 -25.95 -30.94 -46.07
N THR A 37 -25.38 -30.52 -44.94
CA THR A 37 -25.87 -29.35 -44.21
C THR A 37 -24.73 -28.34 -44.05
N LYS A 38 -24.98 -27.19 -44.65
CA LYS A 38 -24.23 -25.94 -44.65
C LYS A 38 -23.88 -25.54 -43.20
N VAL A 39 -22.58 -25.44 -42.90
CA VAL A 39 -22.09 -24.87 -41.64
C VAL A 39 -22.26 -23.36 -41.73
N GLU A 40 -23.30 -22.83 -41.09
CA GLU A 40 -23.33 -21.43 -40.67
C GLU A 40 -22.62 -21.36 -39.32
N GLU A 41 -21.38 -20.86 -39.38
CA GLU A 41 -20.54 -20.50 -38.25
C GLU A 41 -21.18 -19.28 -37.55
N SER A 42 -22.08 -19.55 -36.61
CA SER A 42 -22.49 -18.58 -35.59
C SER A 42 -21.39 -18.52 -34.53
N ALA A 43 -20.29 -17.85 -34.87
CA ALA A 43 -19.44 -17.28 -33.84
C ALA A 43 -20.23 -16.15 -33.18
N GLU A 44 -20.85 -16.44 -32.03
CA GLU A 44 -21.10 -15.38 -31.07
C GLU A 44 -19.72 -14.83 -30.70
N GLU A 45 -19.40 -13.65 -31.22
CA GLU A 45 -18.35 -12.81 -30.68
C GLU A 45 -18.64 -12.64 -29.19
N VAL A 46 -17.89 -13.37 -28.37
CA VAL A 46 -17.70 -13.00 -26.97
C VAL A 46 -17.03 -11.63 -27.03
N LYS A 47 -17.81 -10.58 -26.83
CA LYS A 47 -17.29 -9.24 -26.57
C LYS A 47 -16.33 -9.36 -25.40
N LYS A 48 -15.05 -9.20 -25.69
CA LYS A 48 -14.03 -8.90 -24.72
C LYS A 48 -14.34 -7.48 -24.27
N ASP A 49 -15.01 -7.33 -23.12
CA ASP A 49 -15.02 -6.06 -22.43
C ASP A 49 -13.56 -5.81 -22.01
N ASP A 50 -12.81 -5.11 -22.85
CA ASP A 50 -11.51 -4.54 -22.51
C ASP A 50 -11.78 -3.36 -21.57
N GLU A 51 -12.22 -3.63 -20.33
CA GLU A 51 -12.16 -2.62 -19.27
C GLU A 51 -10.68 -2.30 -19.03
N GLU A 52 -10.24 -1.13 -19.52
CA GLU A 52 -8.92 -0.60 -19.20
C GLU A 52 -8.77 -0.57 -17.68
N THR A 53 -7.78 -1.29 -17.18
CA THR A 53 -7.51 -1.43 -15.76
C THR A 53 -6.25 -0.63 -15.40
N LEU A 54 -6.33 0.16 -14.34
CA LEU A 54 -5.22 0.88 -13.74
C LEU A 54 -4.84 0.24 -12.40
N ILE A 55 -3.61 -0.22 -12.26
CA ILE A 55 -3.09 -0.79 -11.00
C ILE A 55 -2.47 0.32 -10.17
N VAL A 56 -3.07 0.62 -9.03
CA VAL A 56 -2.66 1.70 -8.13
C VAL A 56 -2.16 1.13 -6.81
N TYR A 57 -0.96 1.54 -6.40
CA TYR A 57 -0.47 1.35 -5.04
C TYR A 57 -0.68 2.62 -4.23
N SER A 58 -1.26 2.54 -3.03
CA SER A 58 -1.52 3.75 -2.24
C SER A 58 -1.40 3.55 -0.73
N PRO A 59 -0.69 4.45 -0.01
CA PRO A 59 -0.72 4.51 1.44
C PRO A 59 -1.81 5.44 2.00
N ASN A 60 -2.66 6.02 1.15
CA ASN A 60 -3.67 6.99 1.57
C ASN A 60 -4.75 6.37 2.46
N SER A 61 -5.42 7.22 3.23
CA SER A 61 -6.54 6.79 4.07
C SER A 61 -7.72 6.28 3.22
N GLU A 62 -8.48 5.34 3.78
CA GLU A 62 -9.70 4.81 3.13
C GLU A 62 -10.67 5.93 2.76
N GLY A 63 -10.81 6.96 3.60
CA GLY A 63 -11.68 8.09 3.32
C GLY A 63 -11.30 8.85 2.04
N LEU A 64 -10.01 9.08 1.82
CA LEU A 64 -9.52 9.72 0.60
C LEU A 64 -9.71 8.79 -0.61
N ILE A 65 -9.31 7.53 -0.49
CA ILE A 65 -9.44 6.53 -1.53
C ILE A 65 -10.89 6.37 -2.00
N ASN A 66 -11.82 6.18 -1.06
CA ASN A 66 -13.24 5.98 -1.34
C ASN A 66 -13.90 7.23 -1.93
N SER A 67 -13.27 8.40 -1.82
CA SER A 67 -13.74 9.64 -2.45
C SER A 67 -13.18 9.84 -3.86
N ILE A 68 -11.95 9.41 -4.11
CA ILE A 68 -11.22 9.70 -5.35
C ILE A 68 -11.40 8.59 -6.40
N ILE A 69 -11.23 7.33 -6.02
CA ILE A 69 -11.25 6.22 -6.98
C ILE A 69 -12.62 6.11 -7.66
N PRO A 70 -13.77 6.05 -6.95
CA PRO A 70 -15.06 5.94 -7.62
C PRO A 70 -15.35 7.11 -8.56
N ALA A 71 -14.94 8.32 -8.19
CA ALA A 71 -15.10 9.51 -9.04
C ALA A 71 -14.20 9.47 -10.29
N PHE A 72 -13.00 8.88 -10.18
CA PHE A 72 -12.12 8.64 -11.31
C PHE A 72 -12.71 7.58 -12.26
N GLU A 73 -13.14 6.44 -11.71
CA GLU A 73 -13.75 5.34 -12.48
C GLU A 73 -15.02 5.82 -13.20
N GLU A 74 -15.91 6.55 -12.52
CA GLU A 74 -17.13 7.11 -13.13
C GLU A 74 -16.81 8.09 -14.27
N LYS A 75 -15.79 8.93 -14.09
CA LYS A 75 -15.45 9.97 -15.06
C LYS A 75 -14.79 9.41 -16.32
N TYR A 76 -13.93 8.40 -16.18
CA TYR A 76 -13.08 7.92 -17.26
C TYR A 76 -13.45 6.53 -17.78
N GLY A 77 -14.30 5.77 -17.06
CA GLY A 77 -14.64 4.40 -17.43
C GLY A 77 -13.47 3.43 -17.32
N ILE A 78 -12.46 3.76 -16.52
CA ILE A 78 -11.26 2.95 -16.25
C ILE A 78 -11.43 2.31 -14.88
N THR A 79 -11.27 1.00 -14.78
CA THR A 79 -11.36 0.26 -13.51
C THR A 79 -10.04 0.37 -12.74
N VAL A 80 -10.08 0.64 -11.44
CA VAL A 80 -8.88 0.75 -10.60
C VAL A 80 -8.71 -0.50 -9.73
N GLN A 81 -7.59 -1.20 -9.92
CA GLN A 81 -7.14 -2.22 -8.99
C GLN A 81 -6.22 -1.59 -7.96
N LEU A 82 -6.68 -1.56 -6.70
CA LEU A 82 -5.96 -0.90 -5.61
C LEU A 82 -5.26 -1.90 -4.68
N GLU A 83 -3.98 -1.69 -4.44
CA GLU A 83 -3.25 -2.29 -3.31
C GLU A 83 -2.89 -1.20 -2.29
N GLN A 84 -3.35 -1.38 -1.04
CA GLN A 84 -3.06 -0.46 0.05
C GLN A 84 -2.08 -1.07 1.05
N ALA A 85 -1.03 -0.33 1.37
CA ALA A 85 -0.10 -0.63 2.46
C ALA A 85 0.63 0.63 2.91
N GLY A 86 1.47 0.54 3.95
CA GLY A 86 2.26 1.67 4.43
C GLY A 86 3.27 2.17 3.37
N THR A 87 3.64 3.45 3.42
CA THR A 87 4.55 4.04 2.41
C THR A 87 5.85 3.24 2.26
N GLY A 88 6.53 2.89 3.35
CA GLY A 88 7.79 2.15 3.29
C GLY A 88 7.63 0.72 2.76
N GLU A 89 6.50 0.08 3.02
CA GLU A 89 6.17 -1.24 2.47
C GLU A 89 5.97 -1.18 0.96
N LEU A 90 5.15 -0.23 0.49
CA LEU A 90 4.92 -0.02 -0.94
C LEU A 90 6.21 0.34 -1.68
N PHE A 91 7.05 1.22 -1.14
CA PHE A 91 8.34 1.54 -1.78
C PHE A 91 9.34 0.38 -1.75
N THR A 92 9.27 -0.47 -0.73
CA THR A 92 10.06 -1.71 -0.71
C THR A 92 9.60 -2.69 -1.79
N LYS A 93 8.29 -2.80 -1.98
CA LYS A 93 7.69 -3.57 -3.06
C LYS A 93 8.04 -3.03 -4.44
N LEU A 94 7.92 -1.71 -4.67
CA LEU A 94 8.33 -1.06 -5.92
C LEU A 94 9.79 -1.36 -6.28
N ARG A 95 10.71 -1.28 -5.30
CA ARG A 95 12.13 -1.66 -5.52
C ARG A 95 12.30 -3.13 -5.91
N GLY A 96 11.52 -4.02 -5.29
CA GLY A 96 11.52 -5.45 -5.63
C GLY A 96 10.95 -5.75 -7.01
N GLU A 97 10.01 -4.92 -7.48
CA GLU A 97 9.33 -5.04 -8.77
C GLU A 97 10.02 -4.25 -9.89
N ALA A 98 11.10 -3.50 -9.61
CA ALA A 98 11.70 -2.55 -10.55
C ALA A 98 12.10 -3.15 -11.92
N SER A 99 12.49 -4.44 -11.98
CA SER A 99 12.83 -5.10 -13.26
C SER A 99 11.61 -5.55 -14.07
N ALA A 100 10.44 -5.63 -13.43
CA ALA A 100 9.17 -6.02 -14.03
C ALA A 100 8.02 -5.34 -13.26
N PRO A 101 7.80 -4.03 -13.45
CA PRO A 101 6.83 -3.27 -12.67
C PRO A 101 5.42 -3.83 -12.79
N VAL A 102 4.69 -3.87 -11.66
CA VAL A 102 3.29 -4.34 -11.61
C VAL A 102 2.32 -3.17 -11.47
N ALA A 103 2.63 -2.17 -10.64
CA ALA A 103 1.80 -0.97 -10.51
C ALA A 103 2.07 0.04 -11.62
N ASP A 104 1.01 0.70 -12.07
CA ASP A 104 1.08 1.82 -13.01
C ASP A 104 1.34 3.14 -12.28
N VAL A 105 0.72 3.31 -11.11
CA VAL A 105 0.81 4.56 -10.32
C VAL A 105 0.96 4.23 -8.85
N ILE A 106 1.91 4.89 -8.18
CA ILE A 106 1.86 5.05 -6.73
C ILE A 106 1.21 6.39 -6.40
N PHE A 107 0.10 6.33 -5.67
CA PHE A 107 -0.69 7.49 -5.31
C PHE A 107 -0.57 7.76 -3.81
N GLY A 108 0.31 8.69 -3.43
CA GLY A 108 0.55 9.11 -2.05
C GLY A 108 1.94 8.82 -1.52
N GLY A 109 2.15 9.04 -0.23
CA GLY A 109 3.48 9.03 0.41
C GLY A 109 4.12 10.43 0.47
N SER A 110 5.26 10.55 1.15
CA SER A 110 5.92 11.85 1.31
C SER A 110 6.81 12.19 0.13
N PHE A 111 6.92 13.49 -0.15
CA PHE A 111 7.79 14.04 -1.20
C PHE A 111 9.26 13.57 -1.07
N SER A 112 9.76 13.39 0.15
CA SER A 112 11.11 12.90 0.44
C SER A 112 11.33 11.47 -0.06
N THR A 113 10.37 10.57 0.14
CA THR A 113 10.49 9.17 -0.28
C THR A 113 10.62 9.06 -1.80
N TYR A 114 9.89 9.87 -2.57
CA TYR A 114 10.08 9.92 -4.02
C TYR A 114 11.48 10.44 -4.40
N SER A 115 12.00 11.45 -3.71
CA SER A 115 13.35 11.96 -3.97
C SER A 115 14.44 10.90 -3.77
N GLU A 116 14.27 10.04 -2.76
CA GLU A 116 15.21 8.96 -2.43
C GLU A 116 15.14 7.77 -3.39
N ASN A 117 14.06 7.65 -4.17
CA ASN A 117 13.78 6.51 -5.05
C ASN A 117 13.49 6.98 -6.49
N LYS A 118 14.18 8.04 -6.95
CA LYS A 118 13.98 8.66 -8.27
C LYS A 118 14.09 7.65 -9.42
N ASP A 119 14.97 6.68 -9.29
CA ASP A 119 15.27 5.66 -10.31
C ASP A 119 14.12 4.67 -10.56
N LEU A 120 13.06 4.69 -9.73
CA LEU A 120 11.89 3.83 -9.88
C LEU A 120 10.78 4.44 -10.76
N PHE A 121 10.92 5.70 -11.19
CA PHE A 121 9.82 6.45 -11.81
C PHE A 121 10.13 6.89 -13.23
N GLU A 122 9.10 6.85 -14.07
CA GLU A 122 9.14 7.47 -15.40
C GLU A 122 8.98 8.99 -15.31
N GLU A 123 9.56 9.71 -16.27
CA GLU A 123 9.37 11.15 -16.37
C GLU A 123 7.96 11.47 -16.88
N TYR A 124 7.20 12.19 -16.06
CA TYR A 124 5.87 12.69 -16.38
C TYR A 124 5.58 14.00 -15.64
N VAL A 125 5.12 14.99 -16.40
CA VAL A 125 4.59 16.26 -15.87
C VAL A 125 3.16 16.42 -16.39
N SER A 126 2.21 16.52 -15.48
CA SER A 126 0.79 16.72 -15.81
C SER A 126 0.59 18.00 -16.62
N SER A 127 -0.30 17.96 -17.61
CA SER A 127 -0.76 19.16 -18.32
C SER A 127 -1.42 20.19 -17.39
N HIS A 128 -1.89 19.74 -16.23
CA HIS A 128 -2.52 20.57 -15.19
C HIS A 128 -1.53 21.10 -14.14
N ASP A 129 -0.22 20.85 -14.26
CA ASP A 129 0.77 21.28 -13.26
C ASP A 129 0.73 22.80 -13.02
N SER A 130 0.44 23.59 -14.07
CA SER A 130 0.30 25.05 -13.97
C SER A 130 -0.85 25.51 -13.06
N GLU A 131 -1.82 24.65 -12.77
CA GLU A 131 -2.95 24.92 -11.86
C GLU A 131 -2.54 24.82 -10.38
N LEU A 132 -1.42 24.16 -10.08
CA LEU A 132 -0.89 24.10 -8.72
C LEU A 132 -0.30 25.46 -8.31
N PRO A 133 -0.34 25.80 -6.99
CA PRO A 133 0.42 26.93 -6.48
C PRO A 133 1.90 26.77 -6.83
N GLU A 134 2.58 27.87 -7.17
CA GLU A 134 3.94 27.86 -7.72
C GLU A 134 4.95 27.06 -6.87
N ALA A 135 4.79 27.08 -5.55
CA ALA A 135 5.64 26.34 -4.63
C ALA A 135 5.52 24.80 -4.74
N PHE A 136 4.41 24.28 -5.28
CA PHE A 136 4.09 22.85 -5.32
C PHE A 136 4.10 22.25 -6.73
N ARG A 137 4.36 23.07 -7.74
CA ARG A 137 4.55 22.63 -9.13
C ARG A 137 5.71 21.66 -9.25
N ASN A 138 5.58 20.70 -10.16
CA ASN A 138 6.60 19.69 -10.41
C ASN A 138 7.89 20.34 -10.96
N LYS A 139 8.98 20.23 -10.20
CA LYS A 139 10.33 20.68 -10.60
C LYS A 139 11.28 19.53 -10.88
N ASP A 140 10.85 18.31 -10.58
CA ASP A 140 11.67 17.11 -10.56
C ASP A 140 11.49 16.24 -11.81
N GLY A 141 10.34 16.37 -12.49
CA GLY A 141 9.98 15.70 -13.72
C GLY A 141 9.23 14.38 -13.56
N TYR A 142 9.03 13.87 -12.34
CA TYR A 142 8.50 12.50 -12.11
C TYR A 142 7.57 12.37 -10.89
N LYS A 143 7.18 13.48 -10.24
CA LYS A 143 6.27 13.47 -9.09
C LYS A 143 5.40 14.72 -9.03
N THR A 144 4.13 14.54 -8.71
CA THR A 144 3.14 15.62 -8.65
C THR A 144 2.59 15.77 -7.24
N SER A 145 2.61 17.00 -6.72
CA SER A 145 1.96 17.35 -5.45
C SER A 145 0.45 17.38 -5.64
N TYR A 146 -0.31 16.74 -4.75
CA TYR A 146 -1.78 16.72 -4.84
C TYR A 146 -2.49 17.08 -3.51
N THR A 147 -1.81 16.95 -2.37
CA THR A 147 -2.35 17.28 -1.05
C THR A 147 -1.28 17.90 -0.16
N LEU A 148 -1.71 18.66 0.84
CA LEU A 148 -0.90 19.11 1.96
C LEU A 148 -1.47 18.51 3.24
N ASP A 149 -0.76 17.53 3.78
CA ASP A 149 -1.19 16.84 4.99
C ASP A 149 -0.45 17.41 6.19
N GLY A 150 -1.21 18.00 7.12
CA GLY A 150 -0.67 18.57 8.35
C GLY A 150 -0.51 17.49 9.43
N SER A 151 0.64 17.45 10.08
CA SER A 151 0.82 16.64 11.29
C SER A 151 -0.07 17.15 12.43
N VAL A 152 -0.85 16.25 13.02
CA VAL A 152 -1.75 16.54 14.14
C VAL A 152 -1.47 15.63 15.35
N ILE A 153 -1.81 16.16 16.53
CA ILE A 153 -1.95 15.39 17.76
C ILE A 153 -3.43 15.12 17.96
N ILE A 154 -3.82 13.85 17.85
CA ILE A 154 -5.20 13.39 17.98
C ILE A 154 -5.41 13.00 19.44
N VAL A 155 -6.46 13.52 20.07
CA VAL A 155 -6.70 13.33 21.51
C VAL A 155 -8.09 12.75 21.73
N ASN A 156 -8.15 11.60 22.40
CA ASN A 156 -9.39 11.04 22.91
C ASN A 156 -9.73 11.73 24.24
N LYS A 157 -10.80 12.53 24.25
CA LYS A 157 -11.19 13.35 25.41
C LYS A 157 -11.62 12.52 26.62
N ASP A 158 -12.22 11.36 26.40
CA ASP A 158 -12.69 10.50 27.50
C ASP A 158 -11.52 9.86 28.24
N LEU A 159 -10.44 9.55 27.53
CA LEU A 159 -9.21 8.94 28.09
C LEU A 159 -8.19 9.96 28.61
N THR A 160 -8.42 11.24 28.34
CA THR A 160 -7.54 12.36 28.73
C THR A 160 -8.25 13.38 29.62
N ASP A 161 -9.37 13.02 30.23
CA ASP A 161 -10.05 13.90 31.18
C ASP A 161 -9.10 14.32 32.32
N GLY A 162 -9.04 15.62 32.58
CA GLY A 162 -8.08 16.23 33.51
C GLY A 162 -6.64 16.40 33.00
N ILE A 163 -6.31 15.93 31.80
CA ILE A 163 -4.98 16.08 31.17
C ILE A 163 -5.04 17.16 30.09
N GLU A 164 -4.27 18.24 30.27
CA GLU A 164 -4.16 19.29 29.25
C GLU A 164 -3.05 18.94 28.22
N ILE A 165 -3.44 18.87 26.94
CA ILE A 165 -2.52 18.60 25.82
C ILE A 165 -2.62 19.74 24.81
N LYS A 166 -1.63 20.65 24.83
CA LYS A 166 -1.53 21.82 23.94
C LYS A 166 -0.42 21.68 22.91
N GLY A 167 0.54 20.78 23.14
CA GLY A 167 1.59 20.48 22.17
C GLY A 167 2.52 19.37 22.62
N TYR A 168 3.62 19.24 21.92
CA TYR A 168 4.59 18.15 22.09
C TYR A 168 5.09 18.00 23.53
N LYS A 169 5.38 19.10 24.26
CA LYS A 169 5.90 19.02 25.63
C LYS A 169 4.96 18.27 26.59
N ASP A 170 3.65 18.40 26.38
CA ASP A 170 2.64 17.80 27.25
C ASP A 170 2.57 16.27 27.07
N LEU A 171 3.07 15.75 25.93
CA LEU A 171 3.15 14.31 25.65
C LEU A 171 4.15 13.58 26.54
N LEU A 172 5.00 14.30 27.30
CA LEU A 172 5.86 13.71 28.32
C LEU A 172 5.15 13.52 29.67
N ASN A 173 3.87 13.86 29.79
CA ASN A 173 3.10 13.60 31.01
C ASN A 173 3.14 12.09 31.34
N PRO A 174 3.59 11.70 32.55
CA PRO A 174 3.64 10.30 32.97
C PRO A 174 2.29 9.57 32.93
N GLU A 175 1.16 10.27 33.03
CA GLU A 175 -0.18 9.69 32.94
C GLU A 175 -0.53 9.18 31.53
N LEU A 176 0.21 9.66 30.52
CA LEU A 176 0.10 9.22 29.12
C LEU A 176 1.03 8.04 28.78
N LYS A 177 1.83 7.54 29.74
CA LYS A 177 2.75 6.43 29.48
C LYS A 177 2.01 5.19 28.98
N GLY A 178 2.44 4.67 27.83
CA GLY A 178 1.85 3.51 27.16
C GLY A 178 0.46 3.78 26.55
N LYS A 179 0.03 5.05 26.47
CA LYS A 179 -1.27 5.49 25.93
C LYS A 179 -1.15 6.41 24.71
N ILE A 180 0.05 6.59 24.18
CA ILE A 180 0.33 7.36 22.96
C ILE A 180 0.63 6.40 21.82
N ALA A 181 -0.12 6.47 20.73
CA ALA A 181 0.13 5.72 19.51
C ALA A 181 0.91 6.56 18.50
N THR A 182 1.87 5.94 17.82
CA THR A 182 2.56 6.49 16.64
C THR A 182 2.92 5.34 15.70
N SER A 183 3.55 5.64 14.57
CA SER A 183 4.16 4.64 13.69
C SER A 183 5.69 4.74 13.71
N ASP A 184 6.37 3.79 13.08
CA ASP A 184 7.83 3.79 12.96
C ASP A 184 8.27 4.82 11.89
N PRO A 185 9.05 5.86 12.24
CA PRO A 185 9.53 6.87 11.30
C PRO A 185 10.47 6.34 10.21
N THR A 186 11.01 5.13 10.36
CA THR A 186 11.85 4.49 9.33
C THR A 186 11.05 3.89 8.17
N SER A 187 9.75 3.62 8.39
CA SER A 187 8.87 2.97 7.41
C SER A 187 7.57 3.72 7.14
N SER A 188 7.22 4.72 7.96
CA SER A 188 6.03 5.55 7.82
C SER A 188 6.37 7.01 7.54
N SER A 189 5.82 7.52 6.43
CA SER A 189 5.93 8.93 6.05
C SER A 189 5.30 9.88 7.07
N SER A 190 4.20 9.48 7.74
CA SER A 190 3.56 10.29 8.79
C SER A 190 4.47 10.46 10.00
N ALA A 191 5.05 9.36 10.44
CA ALA A 191 5.90 9.32 11.62
C ALA A 191 7.21 10.05 11.35
N PHE A 192 7.75 9.96 10.14
CA PHE A 192 8.89 10.77 9.73
C PHE A 192 8.57 12.27 9.73
N SER A 193 7.44 12.68 9.15
CA SER A 193 6.98 14.07 9.19
C SER A 193 6.78 14.56 10.63
N HIS A 194 6.21 13.74 11.51
CA HIS A 194 6.09 14.08 12.93
C HIS A 194 7.43 14.20 13.63
N LEU A 195 8.37 13.29 13.37
CA LEU A 195 9.73 13.39 13.91
C LEU A 195 10.38 14.72 13.54
N THR A 196 10.31 15.11 12.27
CA THR A 196 10.88 16.39 11.82
C THR A 196 10.17 17.58 12.47
N ASN A 197 8.84 17.55 12.61
CA ASN A 197 8.08 18.59 13.29
C ASN A 197 8.39 18.70 14.79
N MET A 198 8.55 17.57 15.48
CA MET A 198 8.96 17.51 16.88
C MET A 198 10.34 18.12 17.09
N LEU A 199 11.31 17.74 16.24
CA LEU A 199 12.66 18.28 16.31
C LEU A 199 12.67 19.80 16.13
N VAL A 200 11.98 20.31 15.10
CA VAL A 200 11.86 21.76 14.87
C VAL A 200 11.19 22.46 16.06
N ALA A 201 10.11 21.91 16.61
CA ALA A 201 9.41 22.51 17.73
C ALA A 201 10.23 22.54 19.02
N MET A 202 11.15 21.57 19.21
CA MET A 202 11.92 21.42 20.45
C MET A 202 13.31 22.07 20.41
N GLY A 203 13.83 22.46 19.24
CA GLY A 203 15.13 23.14 19.17
C GLY A 203 15.84 23.08 17.82
N GLY A 204 15.33 22.31 16.86
CA GLY A 204 15.92 22.10 15.54
C GLY A 204 16.54 20.72 15.37
N TYR A 205 16.91 20.37 14.13
CA TYR A 205 17.38 19.03 13.76
C TYR A 205 18.72 18.63 14.39
N GLU A 206 19.55 19.60 14.77
CA GLU A 206 20.88 19.39 15.34
C GLU A 206 20.91 19.62 16.87
N SER A 207 19.76 19.88 17.51
CA SER A 207 19.70 20.13 18.96
C SER A 207 19.67 18.83 19.75
N ASP A 208 20.64 18.65 20.64
CA ASP A 208 20.69 17.54 21.59
C ASP A 208 19.43 17.53 22.50
N GLU A 209 18.93 18.71 22.90
CA GLU A 209 17.71 18.82 23.69
C GLU A 209 16.46 18.37 22.93
N ALA A 210 16.39 18.65 21.63
CA ALA A 210 15.30 18.18 20.78
C ALA A 210 15.33 16.65 20.63
N TRP A 211 16.52 16.07 20.47
CA TRP A 211 16.68 14.61 20.43
C TRP A 211 16.43 13.92 21.78
N ASP A 212 16.81 14.55 22.90
CA ASP A 212 16.46 14.09 24.25
C ASP A 212 14.94 14.12 24.49
N TYR A 213 14.24 15.13 23.98
CA TYR A 213 12.77 15.12 23.98
C TYR A 213 12.21 13.91 23.22
N VAL A 214 12.71 13.63 22.01
CA VAL A 214 12.26 12.49 21.20
C VAL A 214 12.52 11.17 21.94
N ASP A 215 13.70 10.97 22.52
CA ASP A 215 14.02 9.78 23.31
C ASP A 215 13.06 9.61 24.50
N LYS A 216 12.79 10.68 25.25
CA LYS A 216 11.82 10.68 26.35
C LYS A 216 10.41 10.36 25.88
N LEU A 217 9.99 10.92 24.74
CA LEU A 217 8.68 10.65 24.16
C LEU A 217 8.54 9.18 23.79
N PHE A 218 9.53 8.59 23.12
CA PHE A 218 9.48 7.17 22.74
C PHE A 218 9.49 6.23 23.95
N LYS A 219 10.16 6.61 25.04
CA LYS A 219 10.03 5.92 26.34
C LYS A 219 8.61 6.05 26.93
N ASN A 220 7.94 7.18 26.71
CA ASN A 220 6.55 7.37 27.15
C ASN A 220 5.55 6.64 26.25
N ILE A 221 5.83 6.52 24.94
CA ILE A 221 5.05 5.71 23.99
C ILE A 221 5.07 4.23 24.37
N ASP A 222 6.16 3.75 24.99
CA ASP A 222 6.26 2.39 25.55
C ASP A 222 5.93 1.28 24.54
N GLY A 223 6.50 1.43 23.32
CA GLY A 223 6.40 0.43 22.26
C GLY A 223 5.05 0.38 21.52
N LYS A 224 4.16 1.36 21.72
CA LYS A 224 2.86 1.46 21.03
C LYS A 224 3.02 1.97 19.58
N ILE A 225 3.70 1.17 18.77
CA ILE A 225 4.02 1.44 17.37
C ILE A 225 3.02 0.70 16.47
N GLN A 226 2.34 1.47 15.63
CA GLN A 226 1.35 1.01 14.68
C GLN A 226 1.97 0.80 13.30
N SER A 227 1.45 -0.17 12.56
CA SER A 227 1.93 -0.50 11.20
C SER A 227 1.66 0.57 10.16
N SER A 228 0.66 1.42 10.38
CA SER A 228 0.30 2.52 9.48
C SER A 228 -0.25 3.72 10.25
N SER A 229 -0.17 4.89 9.62
CA SER A 229 -0.79 6.13 10.08
C SER A 229 -2.29 5.96 10.31
N SER A 230 -2.96 5.20 9.43
CA SER A 230 -4.38 4.92 9.57
C SER A 230 -4.72 4.13 10.83
N SER A 231 -3.85 3.18 11.19
CA SER A 231 -3.98 2.45 12.45
C SER A 231 -3.80 3.37 13.66
N VAL A 232 -2.93 4.39 13.60
CA VAL A 232 -2.73 5.36 14.69
C VAL A 232 -4.04 6.06 15.05
N TYR A 233 -4.68 6.76 14.11
CA TYR A 233 -5.91 7.49 14.47
C TYR A 233 -7.06 6.53 14.82
N LYS A 234 -7.13 5.35 14.20
CA LYS A 234 -8.15 4.34 14.50
C LYS A 234 -8.09 3.89 15.96
N THR A 235 -6.90 3.58 16.48
CA THR A 235 -6.76 3.18 17.90
C THR A 235 -7.20 4.27 18.88
N VAL A 236 -7.11 5.55 18.50
CA VAL A 236 -7.60 6.68 19.31
C VAL A 236 -9.12 6.79 19.26
N VAL A 237 -9.69 6.69 18.05
CA VAL A 237 -11.14 6.71 17.83
C VAL A 237 -11.83 5.55 18.54
N ASP A 238 -11.23 4.36 18.49
CA ASP A 238 -11.76 3.14 19.11
C ASP A 238 -11.57 3.13 20.64
N GLY A 239 -10.88 4.13 21.20
CA GLY A 239 -10.66 4.26 22.65
C GLY A 239 -9.61 3.29 23.21
N GLU A 240 -8.76 2.72 22.37
CA GLU A 240 -7.64 1.89 22.82
C GLU A 240 -6.46 2.77 23.29
N MET A 241 -6.26 3.91 22.63
CA MET A 241 -5.15 4.81 22.85
C MET A 241 -5.67 6.22 23.17
N ALA A 242 -5.04 6.90 24.13
CA ALA A 242 -5.48 8.22 24.57
C ALA A 242 -5.06 9.33 23.59
N VAL A 243 -3.89 9.17 22.98
CA VAL A 243 -3.31 10.13 22.05
C VAL A 243 -2.77 9.40 20.82
N GLY A 244 -2.90 10.01 19.65
CA GLY A 244 -2.29 9.56 18.40
C GLY A 244 -1.46 10.66 17.76
N ILE A 245 -0.29 10.31 17.27
CA ILE A 245 0.62 11.21 16.55
C ILE A 245 0.60 10.80 15.08
N SER A 246 -0.19 11.50 14.26
CA SER A 246 -0.41 11.17 12.84
C SER A 246 -0.79 12.39 11.97
N TYR A 247 -1.24 12.18 10.74
CA TYR A 247 -1.94 13.20 9.94
C TYR A 247 -3.46 13.02 9.99
#